data_AF-U5YNC7-F1
#
_entry.id   AF-U5YNC7-F1
#
_cell.length_a   1.000
_cell.length_b   1.000
_cell.length_c   1.000
_cell.angle_alpha   90.00
_cell.angle_beta   90.00
_cell.angle_gamma   90.00
#
_symmetry.space_group_name_H-M   'P 1'
#
loop_
_entity.id
_entity.type
_entity.pdbx_description
1 polymer ?
#
loop_
_entity_poly.entity_id
_entity_poly.type
_entity_poly.pdbx_seq_one_letter_code
_entity_poly.pdbx_strand_id
1 'polypeptide(L)'
;MVFDGTGSRGGFTAWLRSARDGLVTGDGGKERALRALGLDDAGLLAFARARRVVVSLPHASPNVFFPRVGVSWYVRHLQRHDPSAFHLRVALTHVNFSDLGWRPYAWWFLDQDGALARETLFTRNKKAKHVVVAGQRPMGEVPPRAVGADREAAELALHGADRALSHLLLMSAVERAAGLTVPGRTLYLPLDLLVAFFRDGLPGAGSDESGGWPAALFGLRTRARKLDGTGRLVDCDAVGEAFVLDNSSNIALLSLLGCAGVVGGAKMAGYWGEIEDRVARAGRLSGVPVPVPELLRLPDGVAYEDVVRPSSGLAAELAAAGIGYSQGMAVAEHGRFAEEADPFR
;
A
#
# COMPACT_ATOMS: atom_id res chain seq x y z
N MET A 1 -4.97 -18.25 26.07
CA MET A 1 -3.83 -17.67 25.33
C MET A 1 -4.38 -16.49 24.54
N VAL A 2 -3.76 -15.31 24.62
CA VAL A 2 -4.21 -14.12 23.86
C VAL A 2 -3.51 -14.15 22.50
N PHE A 3 -4.25 -14.02 21.40
CA PHE A 3 -3.69 -13.96 20.05
C PHE A 3 -2.94 -12.64 19.86
N ASP A 4 -1.63 -12.70 19.58
CA ASP A 4 -0.79 -11.51 19.35
C ASP A 4 -0.23 -11.42 17.92
N GLY A 5 -0.59 -12.40 17.07
CA GLY A 5 -0.21 -12.50 15.67
C GLY A 5 1.26 -12.83 15.40
N THR A 6 2.09 -13.08 16.41
CA THR A 6 3.53 -13.34 16.23
C THR A 6 3.82 -14.58 15.39
N GLY A 7 3.14 -15.70 15.65
CA GLY A 7 3.28 -16.92 14.85
C GLY A 7 2.79 -16.73 13.42
N SER A 8 1.62 -16.11 13.23
CA SER A 8 1.09 -15.76 11.90
C SER A 8 2.01 -14.82 11.11
N ARG A 9 2.63 -13.82 11.76
CA ARG A 9 3.66 -12.97 11.13
C ARG A 9 4.92 -13.76 10.77
N GLY A 10 5.33 -14.71 11.61
CA GLY A 10 6.46 -15.60 11.34
C GLY A 10 6.24 -16.44 10.09
N GLY A 11 5.08 -17.12 10.00
CA GLY A 11 4.66 -17.90 8.83
C GLY A 11 4.55 -17.03 7.57
N PHE A 12 3.91 -15.87 7.68
CA PHE A 12 3.77 -14.94 6.55
C PHE A 12 5.14 -14.43 6.06
N THR A 13 6.05 -14.12 6.98
CA THR A 13 7.40 -13.68 6.64
C THR A 13 8.20 -14.77 5.94
N ALA A 14 8.09 -16.02 6.40
CA ALA A 14 8.73 -17.16 5.75
C ALA A 14 8.18 -17.38 4.33
N TRP A 15 6.86 -17.31 4.16
CA TRP A 15 6.22 -17.39 2.85
C TRP A 15 6.67 -16.24 1.92
N LEU A 16 6.71 -15.00 2.43
CA LEU A 16 7.18 -13.84 1.67
C LEU A 16 8.62 -13.97 1.20
N ARG A 17 9.52 -14.59 1.98
CA ARG A 17 10.91 -14.84 1.53
C ARG A 17 10.96 -15.70 0.28
N SER A 18 10.07 -16.68 0.16
CA SER A 18 9.98 -17.53 -1.02
C SER A 18 9.27 -16.84 -2.17
N ALA A 19 8.26 -16.01 -1.88
CA ALA A 19 7.45 -15.35 -2.91
C ALA A 19 8.10 -14.08 -3.49
N ARG A 20 8.94 -13.37 -2.72
CA ARG A 20 9.47 -12.04 -3.08
C ARG A 20 10.31 -12.03 -4.35
N ASP A 21 10.90 -13.18 -4.69
CA ASP A 21 11.73 -13.31 -5.88
C ASP A 21 10.95 -13.13 -7.18
N GLY A 22 9.65 -13.42 -7.17
CA GLY A 22 8.75 -13.18 -8.30
C GLY A 22 8.17 -11.75 -8.36
N LEU A 23 8.43 -10.90 -7.36
CA LEU A 23 7.86 -9.55 -7.29
C LEU A 23 8.71 -8.50 -7.99
N VAL A 24 10.00 -8.80 -8.16
CA VAL A 24 10.98 -7.89 -8.74
C VAL A 24 11.82 -8.60 -9.79
N THR A 25 12.19 -7.88 -10.86
CA THR A 25 12.84 -8.42 -12.05
C THR A 25 14.19 -7.73 -12.33
N GLY A 26 15.03 -8.41 -13.12
CA GLY A 26 16.30 -7.88 -13.63
C GLY A 26 17.53 -8.18 -12.75
N ASP A 27 18.64 -8.51 -13.41
CA ASP A 27 19.92 -8.79 -12.77
C ASP A 27 20.57 -7.47 -12.30
N GLY A 28 20.97 -7.40 -11.02
CA GLY A 28 21.70 -6.26 -10.44
C GLY A 28 20.85 -5.19 -9.73
N GLY A 29 19.56 -5.04 -10.05
CA GLY A 29 18.67 -4.08 -9.37
C GLY A 29 17.73 -4.69 -8.32
N LYS A 30 17.62 -6.03 -8.32
CA LYS A 30 16.71 -6.79 -7.46
C LYS A 30 16.85 -6.49 -5.96
N GLU A 31 18.08 -6.53 -5.44
CA GLU A 31 18.32 -6.29 -4.00
C GLU A 31 17.97 -4.86 -3.59
N ARG A 32 18.27 -3.88 -4.46
CA ARG A 32 17.90 -2.48 -4.24
C ARG A 32 16.37 -2.32 -4.20
N ALA A 33 15.64 -2.99 -5.11
CA ALA A 33 14.18 -2.98 -5.14
C ALA A 33 13.56 -3.66 -3.92
N LEU A 34 14.06 -4.83 -3.50
CA LEU A 34 13.58 -5.50 -2.28
C LEU A 34 13.83 -4.67 -1.04
N ARG A 35 15.03 -4.09 -0.90
CA ARG A 35 15.37 -3.19 0.21
C ARG A 35 14.48 -1.96 0.22
N ALA A 36 14.20 -1.38 -0.95
CA ALA A 36 13.28 -0.26 -1.08
C ALA A 36 11.85 -0.59 -0.62
N LEU A 37 11.39 -1.82 -0.83
CA LEU A 37 10.09 -2.27 -0.33
C LEU A 37 10.14 -2.75 1.14
N GLY A 38 11.32 -2.80 1.77
CA GLY A 38 11.48 -3.43 3.09
C GLY A 38 11.23 -4.95 3.06
N LEU A 39 11.33 -5.57 1.88
CA LEU A 39 11.17 -7.00 1.64
C LEU A 39 12.52 -7.75 1.64
N ASP A 40 13.63 -7.07 1.94
CA ASP A 40 14.89 -7.71 2.25
C ASP A 40 14.83 -8.45 3.61
N ASP A 41 15.81 -9.29 3.90
CA ASP A 41 15.76 -10.13 5.12
C ASP A 41 15.76 -9.32 6.41
N ALA A 42 16.39 -8.16 6.41
CA ALA A 42 16.39 -7.23 7.54
C ALA A 42 14.99 -6.65 7.78
N GLY A 43 14.32 -6.13 6.74
CA GLY A 43 12.97 -5.58 6.85
C GLY A 43 11.94 -6.63 7.25
N LEU A 44 12.03 -7.82 6.66
CA LEU A 44 11.19 -8.97 7.00
C LEU A 44 11.38 -9.42 8.46
N LEU A 45 12.62 -9.50 8.94
CA LEU A 45 12.91 -9.84 10.33
C LEU A 45 12.38 -8.77 11.31
N ALA A 46 12.55 -7.49 10.96
CA ALA A 46 12.04 -6.38 11.75
C ALA A 46 10.51 -6.41 11.83
N PHE A 47 9.81 -6.71 10.74
CA PHE A 47 8.37 -6.90 10.72
C PHE A 47 7.92 -8.06 11.61
N ALA A 48 8.53 -9.23 11.46
CA ALA A 48 8.18 -10.41 12.25
C ALA A 48 8.32 -10.18 13.77
N ARG A 49 9.33 -9.40 14.17
CA ARG A 49 9.63 -9.08 15.58
C ARG A 49 8.96 -7.81 16.10
N ALA A 50 8.22 -7.10 15.25
CA ALA A 50 7.59 -5.84 15.64
C ALA A 50 6.60 -6.07 16.79
N ARG A 51 6.68 -5.22 17.83
CA ARG A 51 5.73 -5.25 18.96
C ARG A 51 4.40 -4.62 18.61
N ARG A 52 4.45 -3.57 17.77
CA ARG A 52 3.27 -2.83 17.32
C ARG A 52 3.32 -2.66 15.81
N VAL A 53 2.37 -3.25 15.11
CA VAL A 53 2.22 -3.07 13.66
C VAL A 53 1.09 -2.10 13.39
N VAL A 54 1.38 -1.02 12.67
CA VAL A 54 0.39 -0.05 12.19
C VAL A 54 0.30 -0.16 10.68
N VAL A 55 -0.92 -0.24 10.16
CA VAL A 55 -1.17 -0.43 8.73
C VAL A 55 -1.64 0.86 8.07
N SER A 56 -1.20 1.11 6.84
CA SER A 56 -1.89 2.02 5.92
C SER A 56 -2.26 1.32 4.62
N LEU A 57 -3.34 1.79 3.97
CA LEU A 57 -3.95 1.17 2.80
C LEU A 57 -3.99 2.11 1.57
N PRO A 58 -2.84 2.57 1.04
CA PRO A 58 -2.82 3.44 -0.13
C PRO A 58 -3.24 2.67 -1.40
N HIS A 59 -3.70 3.36 -2.43
CA HIS A 59 -3.82 2.76 -3.76
C HIS A 59 -2.44 2.68 -4.41
N ALA A 60 -2.15 1.61 -5.15
CA ALA A 60 -0.95 1.51 -5.97
C ALA A 60 -1.00 2.55 -7.11
N SER A 61 -0.34 3.69 -6.89
CA SER A 61 -0.36 4.85 -7.78
C SER A 61 1.01 5.53 -7.79
N PRO A 62 1.46 6.08 -8.93
CA PRO A 62 2.66 6.91 -8.96
C PRO A 62 2.40 8.27 -8.29
N ASN A 63 1.12 8.64 -8.08
CA ASN A 63 0.73 9.89 -7.45
C ASN A 63 0.12 9.63 -6.08
N VAL A 64 0.71 10.22 -5.05
CA VAL A 64 0.09 10.40 -3.73
C VAL A 64 -0.26 11.88 -3.58
N PHE A 65 -1.50 12.23 -3.92
CA PHE A 65 -1.98 13.61 -3.81
C PHE A 65 -2.34 13.97 -2.38
N PHE A 66 -2.10 15.22 -1.98
CA PHE A 66 -2.66 15.76 -0.76
C PHE A 66 -4.21 15.71 -0.79
N PRO A 67 -4.88 15.56 0.38
CA PRO A 67 -4.31 15.40 1.73
C PRO A 67 -3.86 13.96 2.08
N ARG A 68 -3.83 13.01 1.13
CA ARG A 68 -3.58 11.58 1.42
C ARG A 68 -2.18 11.31 1.97
N VAL A 69 -1.21 12.20 1.69
CA VAL A 69 0.14 12.20 2.28
C VAL A 69 0.08 12.18 3.81
N GLY A 70 -0.96 12.78 4.41
CA GLY A 70 -1.18 12.82 5.85
C GLY A 70 -1.17 11.44 6.51
N VAL A 71 -1.55 10.36 5.80
CA VAL A 71 -1.47 8.98 6.32
C VAL A 71 -0.03 8.57 6.60
N SER A 72 0.88 8.79 5.65
CA SER A 72 2.30 8.47 5.82
C SER A 72 2.93 9.36 6.89
N TRP A 73 2.53 10.64 6.91
CA TRP A 73 3.01 11.59 7.92
C TRP A 73 2.59 11.19 9.34
N TYR A 74 1.34 10.75 9.50
CA TYR A 74 0.81 10.29 10.78
C TYR A 74 1.56 9.07 11.30
N VAL A 75 1.80 8.07 10.45
CA VAL A 75 2.59 6.91 10.86
C VAL A 75 4.04 7.30 11.16
N ARG A 76 4.64 8.19 10.37
CA ARG A 76 5.99 8.73 10.64
C ARG A 76 6.07 9.41 12.00
N HIS A 77 5.07 10.23 12.33
CA HIS A 77 4.93 10.89 13.63
C HIS A 77 4.83 9.84 14.75
N LEU A 78 3.96 8.84 14.61
CA LEU A 78 3.87 7.72 15.56
C LEU A 78 5.22 7.01 15.75
N GLN A 79 5.96 6.72 14.67
CA GLN A 79 7.26 6.07 14.74
C GLN A 79 8.38 6.91 15.37
N ARG A 80 8.20 8.25 15.47
CA ARG A 80 9.08 9.14 16.25
C ARG A 80 8.83 8.97 17.75
N HIS A 81 7.56 8.91 18.14
CA HIS A 81 7.16 8.81 19.55
C HIS A 81 7.21 7.39 20.10
N ASP A 82 7.05 6.38 19.24
CA ASP A 82 7.10 4.95 19.59
C ASP A 82 8.15 4.25 18.70
N PRO A 83 9.38 4.05 19.20
CA PRO A 83 10.43 3.33 18.47
C PRO A 83 10.04 1.89 18.09
N SER A 84 9.08 1.29 18.79
CA SER A 84 8.63 -0.09 18.57
C SER A 84 7.56 -0.23 17.48
N ALA A 85 7.01 0.90 17.00
CA ALA A 85 6.03 0.92 15.93
C ALA A 85 6.65 0.58 14.57
N PHE A 86 6.08 -0.42 13.91
CA PHE A 86 6.41 -0.84 12.56
C PHE A 86 5.28 -0.49 11.60
N HIS A 87 5.62 0.10 10.46
CA HIS A 87 4.66 0.50 9.44
C HIS A 87 4.55 -0.58 8.37
N LEU A 88 3.40 -1.24 8.31
CA LEU A 88 3.05 -2.12 7.20
C LEU A 88 2.17 -1.36 6.21
N ARG A 89 2.72 -1.02 5.05
CA ARG A 89 2.05 -0.26 4.00
C ARG A 89 1.48 -1.20 2.96
N VAL A 90 0.21 -1.57 3.11
CA VAL A 90 -0.48 -2.56 2.26
C VAL A 90 -1.16 -1.84 1.11
N ALA A 91 -0.55 -1.85 -0.07
CA ALA A 91 -1.06 -1.12 -1.22
C ALA A 91 -2.17 -1.90 -1.94
N LEU A 92 -3.29 -1.22 -2.21
CA LEU A 92 -4.38 -1.75 -3.03
C LEU A 92 -3.92 -1.83 -4.48
N THR A 93 -3.75 -3.04 -5.00
CA THR A 93 -3.25 -3.30 -6.36
C THR A 93 -4.36 -3.45 -7.40
N HIS A 94 -5.59 -3.64 -6.93
CA HIS A 94 -6.82 -3.79 -7.73
C HIS A 94 -7.46 -2.45 -8.13
N VAL A 95 -6.69 -1.39 -8.19
CA VAL A 95 -7.18 -0.04 -8.47
C VAL A 95 -7.42 0.10 -9.96
N ASN A 96 -8.58 0.60 -10.36
CA ASN A 96 -8.89 0.81 -11.77
C ASN A 96 -8.08 1.98 -12.33
N PHE A 97 -7.60 1.88 -13.58
CA PHE A 97 -6.99 3.02 -14.27
C PHE A 97 -7.93 4.22 -14.46
N SER A 98 -9.24 4.01 -14.31
CA SER A 98 -10.23 5.09 -14.34
C SER A 98 -10.40 5.84 -13.01
N ASP A 99 -9.73 5.44 -11.93
CA ASP A 99 -9.77 6.13 -10.64
C ASP A 99 -9.21 7.56 -10.79
N LEU A 100 -10.09 8.55 -10.69
CA LEU A 100 -9.75 9.97 -10.80
C LEU A 100 -9.17 10.56 -9.50
N GLY A 101 -9.34 9.89 -8.37
CA GLY A 101 -8.81 10.32 -7.08
C GLY A 101 -7.31 10.04 -6.96
N TRP A 102 -6.85 8.91 -7.51
CA TRP A 102 -5.44 8.50 -7.50
C TRP A 102 -4.75 8.65 -8.85
N ARG A 103 -5.52 8.59 -9.93
CA ARG A 103 -5.05 8.77 -11.31
C ARG A 103 -3.88 7.86 -11.69
N PRO A 104 -3.95 6.54 -11.45
CA PRO A 104 -2.81 5.65 -11.68
C PRO A 104 -2.46 5.47 -13.17
N TYR A 105 -3.23 6.08 -14.07
CA TYR A 105 -3.02 6.04 -15.53
C TYR A 105 -1.95 7.01 -16.03
N ALA A 106 -1.56 7.97 -15.22
CA ALA A 106 -0.55 8.95 -15.56
C ALA A 106 0.23 9.30 -14.31
N TRP A 107 1.44 9.80 -14.51
CA TRP A 107 2.29 10.28 -13.45
C TRP A 107 2.59 11.75 -13.72
N TRP A 108 2.38 12.58 -12.71
CA TRP A 108 2.73 14.00 -12.74
C TRP A 108 3.88 14.26 -11.79
N PHE A 109 4.89 14.96 -12.30
CA PHE A 109 6.14 15.29 -11.61
C PHE A 109 6.63 16.65 -12.12
N LEU A 110 7.67 17.21 -11.50
CA LEU A 110 8.32 18.43 -11.98
C LEU A 110 9.55 18.07 -12.83
N ASP A 111 9.70 18.72 -13.97
CA ASP A 111 10.90 18.53 -14.80
C ASP A 111 12.09 19.35 -14.27
N GLN A 112 13.20 19.33 -15.03
CA GLN A 112 14.43 20.03 -14.69
C GLN A 112 14.26 21.55 -14.50
N ASP A 113 13.25 22.14 -15.15
CA ASP A 113 12.95 23.58 -15.10
C ASP A 113 11.91 23.90 -14.00
N GLY A 114 11.48 22.89 -13.24
CA GLY A 114 10.43 23.00 -12.22
C GLY A 114 9.02 23.05 -12.80
N ALA A 115 8.85 22.80 -14.10
CA ALA A 115 7.54 22.85 -14.76
C ALA A 115 6.77 21.54 -14.59
N LEU A 116 5.44 21.61 -14.58
CA LEU A 116 4.58 20.44 -14.45
C LEU A 116 4.67 19.55 -15.69
N ALA A 117 5.29 18.39 -15.54
CA ALA A 117 5.35 17.36 -16.55
C ALA A 117 4.31 16.26 -16.28
N ARG A 118 3.88 15.60 -17.36
CA ARG A 118 2.99 14.44 -17.31
C ARG A 118 3.51 13.34 -18.20
N GLU A 119 3.61 12.14 -17.63
CA GLU A 119 3.82 10.89 -18.36
C GLU A 119 2.52 10.08 -18.37
N THR A 120 2.11 9.55 -19.53
CA THR A 120 0.89 8.74 -19.62
C THR A 120 1.25 7.27 -19.61
N LEU A 121 0.99 6.60 -18.48
CA LEU A 121 1.30 5.19 -18.27
C LEU A 121 0.25 4.25 -18.84
N PHE A 122 -0.98 4.72 -18.98
CA PHE A 122 -2.10 3.93 -19.50
C PHE A 122 -3.14 4.81 -20.19
N THR A 123 -3.53 4.42 -21.41
CA THR A 123 -4.56 5.13 -22.17
C THR A 123 -5.95 4.76 -21.66
N ARG A 124 -6.63 5.73 -21.05
CA ARG A 124 -8.02 5.58 -20.60
C ARG A 124 -8.98 5.64 -21.79
N ASN A 125 -9.69 4.55 -22.03
CA ASN A 125 -10.86 4.55 -22.92
C ASN A 125 -12.02 3.80 -22.27
N LYS A 126 -13.23 3.94 -22.83
CA LYS A 126 -14.45 3.29 -22.28
C LYS A 126 -14.30 1.77 -22.14
N LYS A 127 -13.56 1.13 -23.05
CA LYS A 127 -13.32 -0.33 -23.03
C LYS A 127 -12.31 -0.73 -21.95
N ALA A 128 -11.37 0.14 -21.58
CA ALA A 128 -10.28 -0.18 -20.67
C ALA A 128 -10.47 0.37 -19.24
N LYS A 129 -11.60 1.02 -18.94
CA LYS A 129 -11.82 1.72 -17.67
C LYS A 129 -11.81 0.82 -16.42
N HIS A 130 -12.05 -0.48 -16.57
CA HIS A 130 -12.07 -1.48 -15.49
C HIS A 130 -10.81 -2.35 -15.43
N VAL A 131 -9.81 -2.04 -16.25
CA VAL A 131 -8.50 -2.66 -16.13
C VAL A 131 -7.88 -2.15 -14.82
N VAL A 132 -7.34 -3.07 -14.03
CA VAL A 132 -6.69 -2.77 -12.76
C VAL A 132 -5.18 -2.66 -12.93
N VAL A 133 -4.54 -1.93 -12.01
CA VAL A 133 -3.09 -1.68 -12.05
C VAL A 133 -2.30 -2.99 -12.07
N ALA A 134 -2.53 -3.94 -11.16
CA ALA A 134 -1.82 -5.24 -11.17
C ALA A 134 -2.04 -6.05 -12.46
N GLY A 135 -3.09 -5.76 -13.22
CA GLY A 135 -3.38 -6.45 -14.47
C GLY A 135 -2.55 -5.98 -15.66
N GLN A 136 -1.58 -5.09 -15.47
CA GLN A 136 -0.78 -4.50 -16.54
C GLN A 136 0.71 -4.74 -16.38
N ARG A 137 1.41 -4.74 -17.52
CA ARG A 137 2.86 -4.84 -17.58
C ARG A 137 3.53 -3.74 -16.76
N PRO A 138 4.72 -4.02 -16.18
CA PRO A 138 5.47 -3.02 -15.42
C PRO A 138 5.86 -1.80 -16.26
N MET A 139 6.41 -0.78 -15.60
CA MET A 139 7.02 0.35 -16.31
C MET A 139 8.14 -0.16 -17.23
N GLY A 140 8.15 0.33 -18.48
CA GLY A 140 9.13 -0.08 -19.48
C GLY A 140 10.35 0.83 -19.58
N GLU A 141 10.20 2.10 -19.16
CA GLU A 141 11.26 3.11 -19.30
C GLU A 141 11.13 4.19 -18.22
N VAL A 142 12.25 4.89 -18.00
CA VAL A 142 12.30 6.11 -17.18
C VAL A 142 11.74 7.26 -18.01
N PRO A 143 10.76 8.04 -17.50
CA PRO A 143 10.28 9.20 -18.22
C PRO A 143 11.43 10.18 -18.49
N PRO A 144 11.67 10.62 -19.74
CA PRO A 144 12.87 11.38 -20.08
C PRO A 144 13.04 12.69 -19.31
N ARG A 145 11.92 13.30 -18.91
CA ARG A 145 11.87 14.57 -18.17
C ARG A 145 11.98 14.40 -16.65
N ALA A 146 11.93 13.17 -16.12
CA ALA A 146 12.04 12.95 -14.69
C ALA A 146 13.46 13.25 -14.21
N VAL A 147 13.55 13.99 -13.11
CA VAL A 147 14.80 14.41 -12.47
C VAL A 147 14.78 14.10 -10.97
N GLY A 148 15.94 14.19 -10.31
CA GLY A 148 16.06 14.02 -8.86
C GLY A 148 15.40 12.75 -8.32
N ALA A 149 14.62 12.91 -7.25
CA ALA A 149 13.91 11.81 -6.59
C ALA A 149 12.93 11.06 -7.51
N ASP A 150 12.26 11.76 -8.42
CA ASP A 150 11.36 11.14 -9.38
C ASP A 150 12.15 10.26 -10.36
N ARG A 151 13.32 10.70 -10.85
CA ARG A 151 14.18 9.87 -11.71
C ARG A 151 14.64 8.61 -10.99
N GLU A 152 15.17 8.73 -9.78
CA GLU A 152 15.61 7.58 -8.98
C GLU A 152 14.46 6.61 -8.71
N ALA A 153 13.27 7.14 -8.44
CA ALA A 153 12.05 6.36 -8.25
C ALA A 153 11.68 5.61 -9.54
N ALA A 154 11.76 6.25 -10.70
CA ALA A 154 11.46 5.64 -12.00
C ALA A 154 12.44 4.51 -12.36
N GLU A 155 13.75 4.73 -12.14
CA GLU A 155 14.77 3.70 -12.34
C GLU A 155 14.50 2.48 -11.48
N LEU A 156 14.11 2.71 -10.22
CA LEU A 156 13.72 1.64 -9.32
C LEU A 156 12.46 0.91 -9.80
N ALA A 157 11.47 1.65 -10.30
CA ALA A 157 10.18 1.13 -10.74
C ALA A 157 10.26 0.16 -11.92
N LEU A 158 11.32 0.25 -12.73
CA LEU A 158 11.58 -0.69 -13.83
C LEU A 158 11.75 -2.13 -13.36
N HIS A 159 12.12 -2.32 -12.09
CA HIS A 159 12.30 -3.64 -11.50
C HIS A 159 11.00 -4.27 -11.00
N GLY A 160 9.83 -3.64 -11.12
CA GLY A 160 8.56 -4.27 -10.72
C GLY A 160 8.20 -5.45 -11.64
N ALA A 161 7.60 -6.52 -11.09
CA ALA A 161 7.06 -7.61 -11.90
C ALA A 161 5.81 -7.22 -12.70
N ASP A 162 5.05 -6.25 -12.18
CA ASP A 162 3.87 -5.68 -12.82
C ASP A 162 3.78 -4.17 -12.55
N ARG A 163 2.72 -3.52 -13.08
CA ARG A 163 2.52 -2.08 -12.90
C ARG A 163 2.25 -1.70 -11.44
N ALA A 164 1.61 -2.55 -10.64
CA ALA A 164 1.37 -2.25 -9.24
C ALA A 164 2.68 -2.20 -8.49
N LEU A 165 3.54 -3.21 -8.67
CA LEU A 165 4.88 -3.22 -8.07
C LEU A 165 5.74 -2.05 -8.55
N SER A 166 5.63 -1.66 -9.83
CA SER A 166 6.27 -0.42 -10.33
C SER A 166 5.81 0.81 -9.54
N HIS A 167 4.50 0.95 -9.30
CA HIS A 167 3.96 2.06 -8.50
C HIS A 167 4.34 1.98 -7.01
N LEU A 168 4.43 0.79 -6.42
CA LEU A 168 4.88 0.63 -5.04
C LEU A 168 6.35 1.05 -4.90
N LEU A 169 7.20 0.70 -5.85
CA LEU A 169 8.61 1.10 -5.89
C LEU A 169 8.74 2.62 -6.02
N LEU A 170 7.97 3.24 -6.93
CA LEU A 170 7.87 4.71 -7.04
C LEU A 170 7.49 5.34 -5.70
N MET A 171 6.34 4.92 -5.15
CA MET A 171 5.84 5.42 -3.87
C MET A 171 6.88 5.27 -2.75
N SER A 172 7.55 4.13 -2.67
CA SER A 172 8.57 3.88 -1.64
C SER A 172 9.76 4.85 -1.75
N ALA A 173 10.22 5.14 -2.97
CA ALA A 173 11.35 6.02 -3.22
C ALA A 173 10.99 7.47 -2.90
N VAL A 174 9.83 7.94 -3.37
CA VAL A 174 9.34 9.29 -3.10
C VAL A 174 9.04 9.49 -1.60
N GLU A 175 8.52 8.47 -0.90
CA GLU A 175 8.29 8.56 0.56
C GLU A 175 9.58 8.57 1.38
N ARG A 176 10.63 7.87 0.94
CA ARG A 176 11.96 8.01 1.53
C ARG A 176 12.54 9.39 1.30
N ALA A 177 12.46 9.89 0.06
CA ALA A 177 12.96 11.22 -0.30
C ALA A 177 12.25 12.34 0.47
N ALA A 178 10.95 12.18 0.77
CA ALA A 178 10.18 13.09 1.60
C ALA A 178 10.50 13.05 3.11
N GLY A 179 11.23 12.03 3.59
CA GLY A 179 11.43 11.78 5.03
C GLY A 179 10.21 11.18 5.75
N LEU A 180 9.23 10.67 4.99
CA LEU A 180 7.96 10.11 5.49
C LEU A 180 8.07 8.64 5.92
N THR A 181 9.22 8.00 5.71
CA THR A 181 9.44 6.60 6.06
C THR A 181 10.65 6.45 6.97
N VAL A 182 10.60 5.45 7.83
CA VAL A 182 11.76 5.10 8.65
C VAL A 182 12.40 3.83 8.12
N PRO A 183 13.70 3.88 7.70
CA PRO A 183 14.44 2.70 7.25
C PRO A 183 14.40 1.56 8.27
N GLY A 184 14.21 0.33 7.79
CA GLY A 184 14.13 -0.87 8.63
C GLY A 184 12.85 -0.98 9.49
N ARG A 185 11.95 0.00 9.43
CA ARG A 185 10.67 0.00 10.17
C ARG A 185 9.45 0.21 9.26
N THR A 186 9.63 0.11 7.96
CA THR A 186 8.55 0.25 6.98
C THR A 186 8.66 -0.87 5.94
N LEU A 187 7.55 -1.55 5.66
CA LEU A 187 7.43 -2.57 4.63
C LEU A 187 6.27 -2.23 3.69
N TYR A 188 6.49 -2.33 2.39
CA TYR A 188 5.51 -2.13 1.33
C TYR A 188 5.05 -3.49 0.81
N LEU A 189 3.74 -3.74 0.89
CA LEU A 189 3.16 -5.04 0.56
C LEU A 189 1.99 -4.86 -0.44
N PRO A 190 2.00 -5.56 -1.59
CA PRO A 190 0.81 -5.70 -2.41
C PRO A 190 -0.31 -6.44 -1.65
N LEU A 191 -1.53 -5.89 -1.63
CA LEU A 191 -2.66 -6.53 -0.93
C LEU A 191 -2.93 -7.97 -1.41
N ASP A 192 -2.77 -8.24 -2.70
CA ASP A 192 -3.00 -9.55 -3.29
C ASP A 192 -2.07 -10.63 -2.71
N LEU A 193 -0.88 -10.29 -2.21
CA LEU A 193 -0.02 -11.24 -1.50
C LEU A 193 -0.57 -11.62 -0.12
N LEU A 194 -1.22 -10.69 0.58
CA LEU A 194 -1.91 -10.98 1.83
C LEU A 194 -3.04 -11.98 1.59
N VAL A 195 -3.82 -11.74 0.52
CA VAL A 195 -4.91 -12.63 0.11
C VAL A 195 -4.36 -14.00 -0.29
N ALA A 196 -3.31 -14.04 -1.12
CA ALA A 196 -2.68 -15.28 -1.57
C ALA A 196 -2.17 -16.12 -0.39
N PHE A 197 -1.46 -15.51 0.57
CA PHE A 197 -0.96 -16.23 1.75
C PHE A 197 -2.08 -16.95 2.52
N PHE A 198 -3.15 -16.23 2.87
CA PHE A 198 -4.25 -16.83 3.65
C PHE A 198 -5.13 -17.77 2.84
N ARG A 199 -5.23 -17.56 1.52
CA ARG A 199 -5.91 -18.46 0.59
C ARG A 199 -5.17 -19.78 0.43
N ASP A 200 -3.85 -19.72 0.19
CA ASP A 200 -3.01 -20.89 -0.05
C ASP A 200 -2.82 -21.72 1.24
N GLY A 201 -3.12 -21.13 2.41
CA GLY A 201 -3.18 -21.81 3.71
C GLY A 201 -4.52 -22.52 4.04
N LEU A 202 -5.52 -22.52 3.15
CA LEU A 202 -6.76 -23.29 3.31
C LEU A 202 -6.50 -24.77 2.91
N PRO A 203 -7.00 -25.77 3.67
CA PRO A 203 -6.16 -26.74 4.39
C PRO A 203 -5.58 -27.94 3.61
N GLY A 204 -4.39 -28.35 4.10
CA GLY A 204 -3.66 -29.60 3.85
C GLY A 204 -2.49 -29.84 4.83
N ALA A 205 -2.11 -28.87 5.66
CA ALA A 205 -1.10 -29.03 6.72
C ALA A 205 -1.71 -28.65 8.07
N GLY A 206 -1.76 -29.60 9.00
CA GLY A 206 -2.01 -29.29 10.40
C GLY A 206 -0.87 -28.43 10.96
N SER A 207 -1.24 -27.48 11.82
CA SER A 207 -0.41 -26.62 12.68
C SER A 207 -0.39 -25.13 12.30
N ASP A 208 -1.52 -24.42 12.44
CA ASP A 208 -1.50 -22.95 12.47
C ASP A 208 -2.32 -22.41 13.65
N GLU A 209 -1.72 -21.51 14.42
CA GLU A 209 -2.34 -20.75 15.53
C GLU A 209 -3.64 -20.03 15.13
N SER A 210 -3.85 -19.84 13.83
CA SER A 210 -5.07 -19.25 13.27
C SER A 210 -6.29 -20.16 13.38
N GLY A 211 -6.15 -21.46 13.69
CA GLY A 211 -7.24 -22.36 14.05
C GLY A 211 -8.41 -22.43 13.06
N GLY A 212 -8.14 -22.26 11.76
CA GLY A 212 -9.19 -22.22 10.72
C GLY A 212 -9.94 -20.89 10.62
N TRP A 213 -9.49 -19.84 11.30
CA TRP A 213 -10.06 -18.49 11.21
C TRP A 213 -10.15 -17.95 9.78
N PRO A 214 -9.13 -18.09 8.90
CA PRO A 214 -9.27 -17.72 7.49
C PRO A 214 -10.44 -18.44 6.81
N ALA A 215 -10.56 -19.75 7.02
CA ALA A 215 -11.66 -20.55 6.47
C ALA A 215 -13.03 -20.06 7.01
N ALA A 216 -13.11 -19.73 8.30
CA ALA A 216 -14.30 -19.16 8.90
C ALA A 216 -14.68 -17.81 8.26
N LEU A 217 -13.72 -16.89 8.08
CA LEU A 217 -13.94 -15.62 7.38
C LEU A 217 -14.45 -15.85 5.96
N PHE A 218 -13.85 -16.78 5.23
CA PHE A 218 -14.24 -17.07 3.84
C PHE A 218 -15.65 -17.67 3.76
N GLY A 219 -16.08 -18.42 4.78
CA GLY A 219 -17.46 -18.90 4.92
C GLY A 219 -18.51 -17.81 5.15
N LEU A 220 -18.12 -16.56 5.46
CA LEU A 220 -19.04 -15.44 5.72
C LEU A 220 -19.59 -14.75 4.46
N ARG A 221 -19.88 -15.52 3.40
CA ARG A 221 -20.29 -14.98 2.07
C ARG A 221 -19.33 -13.92 1.55
N THR A 222 -18.03 -14.19 1.71
CA THR A 222 -16.95 -13.33 1.23
C THR A 222 -16.98 -13.28 -0.29
N ARG A 223 -17.05 -12.07 -0.87
CA ARG A 223 -17.03 -11.92 -2.33
C ARG A 223 -15.58 -11.98 -2.79
N ALA A 224 -15.30 -12.88 -3.70
CA ALA A 224 -13.99 -13.06 -4.29
C ALA A 224 -14.00 -12.60 -5.76
N ARG A 225 -12.89 -12.00 -6.18
CA ARG A 225 -12.65 -11.66 -7.59
C ARG A 225 -11.28 -12.14 -8.01
N LYS A 226 -11.19 -12.61 -9.25
CA LYS A 226 -9.95 -13.01 -9.90
C LYS A 226 -9.61 -12.07 -11.04
N LEU A 227 -8.33 -12.02 -11.38
CA LEU A 227 -7.85 -11.30 -12.55
C LEU A 227 -8.11 -12.14 -13.80
N ASP A 228 -8.74 -11.56 -14.82
CA ASP A 228 -8.91 -12.19 -16.13
C ASP A 228 -7.69 -11.94 -17.04
N GLY A 229 -7.65 -12.61 -18.20
CA GLY A 229 -6.58 -12.45 -19.18
C GLY A 229 -6.50 -11.05 -19.83
N THR A 230 -7.45 -10.16 -19.54
CA THR A 230 -7.46 -8.76 -20.03
C THR A 230 -7.02 -7.76 -18.96
N GLY A 231 -6.66 -8.25 -17.77
CA GLY A 231 -6.26 -7.40 -16.64
C GLY A 231 -7.43 -6.76 -15.91
N ARG A 232 -8.65 -7.30 -16.03
CA ARG A 232 -9.84 -6.86 -15.29
C ARG A 232 -10.16 -7.82 -14.17
N LEU A 233 -10.83 -7.31 -13.14
CA LEU A 233 -11.39 -8.17 -12.10
C LEU A 233 -12.78 -8.67 -12.49
N VAL A 234 -12.96 -9.98 -12.38
CA VAL A 234 -14.24 -10.67 -12.55
C VAL A 234 -14.56 -11.44 -11.27
N ASP A 235 -15.85 -11.59 -10.97
CA ASP A 235 -16.30 -12.38 -9.83
C ASP A 235 -15.88 -13.85 -10.01
N CYS A 236 -15.58 -14.52 -8.89
CA CYS A 236 -15.32 -15.95 -8.88
C CYS A 236 -16.04 -16.63 -7.72
N ASP A 237 -16.48 -17.87 -7.94
CA ASP A 237 -17.29 -18.61 -6.97
C ASP A 237 -16.44 -19.18 -5.82
N ALA A 238 -15.17 -19.49 -6.10
CA ALA A 238 -14.24 -20.06 -5.14
C ALA A 238 -13.23 -19.02 -4.63
N VAL A 239 -13.10 -18.89 -3.30
CA VAL A 239 -12.05 -18.08 -2.67
C VAL A 239 -10.65 -18.60 -3.01
N GLY A 240 -10.51 -19.89 -3.30
CA GLY A 240 -9.26 -20.50 -3.78
C GLY A 240 -8.72 -19.90 -5.09
N GLU A 241 -9.53 -19.16 -5.84
CA GLU A 241 -9.11 -18.44 -7.06
C GLU A 241 -8.95 -16.93 -6.84
N ALA A 242 -9.18 -16.44 -5.63
CA ALA A 242 -9.25 -15.02 -5.35
C ALA A 242 -7.90 -14.32 -5.57
N PHE A 243 -7.92 -13.25 -6.36
CA PHE A 243 -6.87 -12.23 -6.39
C PHE A 243 -7.13 -11.17 -5.31
N VAL A 244 -8.41 -10.84 -5.09
CA VAL A 244 -8.85 -9.88 -4.08
C VAL A 244 -10.21 -10.27 -3.52
N LEU A 245 -10.46 -9.93 -2.25
CA LEU A 245 -11.76 -10.12 -1.61
C LEU A 245 -12.55 -8.81 -1.57
N ASP A 246 -13.74 -8.81 -0.99
CA ASP A 246 -14.41 -7.57 -0.59
C ASP A 246 -13.59 -6.78 0.44
N ASN A 247 -13.83 -5.46 0.49
CA ASN A 247 -13.02 -4.53 1.28
C ASN A 247 -12.94 -4.92 2.76
N SER A 248 -14.07 -5.27 3.38
CA SER A 248 -14.10 -5.62 4.80
C SER A 248 -13.39 -6.94 5.07
N SER A 249 -13.45 -7.92 4.16
CA SER A 249 -12.69 -9.17 4.28
C SER A 249 -11.18 -8.98 4.11
N ASN A 250 -10.74 -8.15 3.15
CA ASN A 250 -9.32 -7.83 2.98
C ASN A 250 -8.73 -7.19 4.24
N ILE A 251 -9.45 -6.24 4.84
CA ILE A 251 -9.00 -5.57 6.06
C ILE A 251 -9.06 -6.53 7.26
N ALA A 252 -10.07 -7.39 7.34
CA ALA A 252 -10.18 -8.39 8.40
C ALA A 252 -8.97 -9.34 8.45
N LEU A 253 -8.39 -9.72 7.29
CA LEU A 253 -7.17 -10.53 7.21
C LEU A 253 -5.95 -9.88 7.89
N LEU A 254 -5.88 -8.54 7.97
CA LEU A 254 -4.79 -7.86 8.67
C LEU A 254 -4.77 -8.17 10.17
N SER A 255 -5.93 -8.49 10.75
CA SER A 255 -6.06 -8.85 12.16
C SER A 255 -5.23 -10.09 12.50
N LEU A 256 -5.10 -11.03 11.55
CA LEU A 256 -4.27 -12.23 11.71
C LEU A 256 -2.77 -11.92 11.75
N LEU A 257 -2.33 -10.77 11.23
CA LEU A 257 -0.95 -10.31 11.36
C LEU A 257 -0.70 -9.58 12.70
N GLY A 258 -1.67 -9.57 13.62
CA GLY A 258 -1.57 -8.87 14.90
C GLY A 258 -1.42 -7.37 14.75
N CYS A 259 -2.11 -6.77 13.76
CA CYS A 259 -2.07 -5.34 13.54
C CYS A 259 -2.74 -4.61 14.71
N ALA A 260 -2.04 -3.65 15.30
CA ALA A 260 -2.56 -2.85 16.40
C ALA A 260 -3.56 -1.80 15.93
N GLY A 261 -3.36 -1.26 14.72
CA GLY A 261 -4.30 -0.30 14.15
C GLY A 261 -4.11 -0.10 12.65
N VAL A 262 -5.15 0.42 12.03
CA VAL A 262 -5.17 0.81 10.61
C VAL A 262 -5.42 2.31 10.53
N VAL A 263 -4.54 3.03 9.85
CA VAL A 263 -4.66 4.48 9.68
C VAL A 263 -5.62 4.79 8.54
N GLY A 264 -6.60 5.64 8.81
CA GLY A 264 -7.64 6.00 7.86
C GLY A 264 -8.22 7.39 8.08
N GLY A 265 -8.86 7.93 7.04
CA GLY A 265 -9.64 9.18 7.14
C GLY A 265 -11.09 8.93 7.59
N ALA A 266 -11.87 10.01 7.74
CA ALA A 266 -13.26 9.96 8.19
C ALA A 266 -14.16 8.97 7.41
N LYS A 267 -13.94 8.80 6.10
CA LYS A 267 -14.69 7.83 5.28
C LYS A 267 -14.53 6.39 5.78
N MET A 268 -13.37 6.03 6.33
CA MET A 268 -13.11 4.68 6.84
C MET A 268 -13.93 4.36 8.08
N ALA A 269 -14.19 5.37 8.93
CA ALA A 269 -15.04 5.20 10.11
C ALA A 269 -16.47 4.78 9.74
N GLY A 270 -16.99 5.26 8.61
CA GLY A 270 -18.35 4.95 8.17
C GLY A 270 -18.61 3.47 7.82
N TYR A 271 -17.57 2.69 7.53
CA TYR A 271 -17.71 1.25 7.25
C TYR A 271 -16.93 0.36 8.23
N TRP A 272 -16.35 0.93 9.29
CA TRP A 272 -15.50 0.18 10.22
C TRP A 272 -16.26 -0.91 10.99
N GLY A 273 -17.53 -0.66 11.33
CA GLY A 273 -18.39 -1.64 12.00
C GLY A 273 -18.57 -2.94 11.21
N GLU A 274 -18.51 -2.91 9.88
CA GLU A 274 -18.55 -4.14 9.06
C GLU A 274 -17.29 -5.00 9.22
N ILE A 275 -16.14 -4.37 9.44
CA ILE A 275 -14.86 -5.05 9.67
C ILE A 275 -14.86 -5.67 11.07
N GLU A 276 -15.31 -4.92 12.07
CA GLU A 276 -15.49 -5.40 13.45
C GLU A 276 -16.39 -6.63 13.51
N ASP A 277 -17.56 -6.59 12.86
CA ASP A 277 -18.48 -7.73 12.83
C ASP A 277 -17.86 -8.95 12.13
N ARG A 278 -17.19 -8.76 10.98
CA ARG A 278 -16.51 -9.86 10.28
C ARG A 278 -15.44 -10.52 11.15
N VAL A 279 -14.58 -9.72 11.77
CA VAL A 279 -13.50 -10.25 12.62
C VAL A 279 -14.07 -10.99 13.82
N ALA A 280 -15.05 -10.40 14.50
CA ALA A 280 -15.70 -11.02 15.65
C ALA A 280 -16.43 -12.32 15.27
N ARG A 281 -17.13 -12.34 14.13
CA ARG A 281 -17.87 -13.52 13.66
C ARG A 281 -16.95 -14.66 13.22
N ALA A 282 -15.89 -14.36 12.48
CA ALA A 282 -14.87 -15.36 12.12
C ALA A 282 -14.19 -15.92 13.37
N GLY A 283 -13.93 -15.07 14.37
CA GLY A 283 -13.40 -15.50 15.67
C GLY A 283 -14.33 -16.44 16.43
N ARG A 284 -15.63 -16.12 16.48
CA ARG A 284 -16.64 -17.01 17.08
C ARG A 284 -16.74 -18.37 16.39
N LEU A 285 -16.69 -18.39 15.06
CA LEU A 285 -16.84 -19.63 14.28
C LEU A 285 -15.60 -20.52 14.32
N SER A 286 -14.40 -19.94 14.37
CA SER A 286 -13.14 -20.69 14.46
C SER A 286 -12.74 -21.04 15.90
N GLY A 287 -13.34 -20.39 16.90
CA GLY A 287 -12.93 -20.51 18.30
C GLY A 287 -11.62 -19.76 18.63
N VAL A 288 -11.07 -18.99 17.67
CA VAL A 288 -9.84 -18.21 17.86
C VAL A 288 -10.20 -16.72 18.02
N PRO A 289 -10.05 -16.14 19.22
CA PRO A 289 -10.35 -14.73 19.46
C PRO A 289 -9.22 -13.84 18.91
N VAL A 290 -9.34 -13.44 17.65
CA VAL A 290 -8.43 -12.48 16.99
C VAL A 290 -8.87 -11.06 17.34
N PRO A 291 -7.96 -10.17 17.80
CA PRO A 291 -8.29 -8.78 18.11
C PRO A 291 -8.61 -8.00 16.84
N VAL A 292 -9.61 -7.12 16.90
CA VAL A 292 -9.86 -6.16 15.83
C VAL A 292 -8.81 -5.04 15.94
N PRO A 293 -8.13 -4.66 14.83
CA PRO A 293 -7.26 -3.49 14.86
C PRO A 293 -8.07 -2.23 15.25
N GLU A 294 -7.41 -1.25 15.87
CA GLU A 294 -8.02 0.06 16.10
C GLU A 294 -8.09 0.86 14.78
N LEU A 295 -9.17 1.61 14.56
CA LEU A 295 -9.17 2.64 13.52
C LEU A 295 -8.43 3.89 14.01
N LEU A 296 -7.19 4.07 13.57
CA LEU A 296 -6.38 5.24 13.86
C LEU A 296 -6.79 6.37 12.91
N ARG A 297 -7.72 7.21 13.34
CA ARG A 297 -8.24 8.30 12.51
C ARG A 297 -7.21 9.41 12.36
N LEU A 298 -7.00 9.86 11.12
CA LEU A 298 -6.31 11.13 10.89
C LEU A 298 -7.07 12.26 11.60
N PRO A 299 -6.36 13.20 12.26
CA PRO A 299 -6.99 14.36 12.86
C PRO A 299 -7.77 15.19 11.83
N ASP A 300 -8.99 15.56 12.20
CA ASP A 300 -9.86 16.40 11.37
C ASP A 300 -9.33 17.84 11.35
N GLY A 301 -9.56 18.58 10.26
CA GLY A 301 -9.20 20.00 10.15
C GLY A 301 -7.71 20.29 9.89
N VAL A 302 -6.85 19.27 9.77
CA VAL A 302 -5.44 19.46 9.40
C VAL A 302 -5.31 19.78 7.92
N ALA A 303 -4.85 21.00 7.62
CA ALA A 303 -4.56 21.43 6.26
C ALA A 303 -3.13 21.01 5.86
N TYR A 304 -2.94 19.73 5.52
CA TYR A 304 -1.63 19.20 5.12
C TYR A 304 -0.98 19.97 3.96
N GLU A 305 -1.80 20.48 3.04
CA GLU A 305 -1.36 21.30 1.90
C GLU A 305 -0.80 22.66 2.35
N ASP A 306 -1.24 23.18 3.51
CA ASP A 306 -0.74 24.43 4.04
C ASP A 306 0.64 24.31 4.68
N VAL A 307 1.02 23.09 5.09
CA VAL A 307 2.33 22.80 5.65
C VAL A 307 3.40 22.74 4.56
N VAL A 308 3.04 22.23 3.37
CA VAL A 308 3.94 22.12 2.22
C VAL A 308 3.18 22.61 1.00
N ARG A 309 3.19 23.93 0.79
CA ARG A 309 2.43 24.59 -0.26
C ARG A 309 3.18 24.56 -1.59
N PRO A 310 2.51 24.33 -2.72
CA PRO A 310 3.12 24.55 -4.03
C PRO A 310 3.48 26.03 -4.20
N SER A 311 4.54 26.32 -4.97
CA SER A 311 4.80 27.68 -5.43
C SER A 311 3.62 28.23 -6.24
N SER A 312 3.50 29.56 -6.33
CA SER A 312 2.35 30.19 -7.02
C SER A 312 2.25 29.82 -8.50
N GLY A 313 3.40 29.66 -9.17
CA GLY A 313 3.47 29.21 -10.56
C GLY A 313 2.93 27.79 -10.70
N LEU A 314 3.45 26.86 -9.90
CA LEU A 314 2.98 25.48 -9.89
C LEU A 314 1.50 25.36 -9.51
N ALA A 315 1.03 26.14 -8.53
CA ALA A 315 -0.38 26.16 -8.14
C ALA A 315 -1.29 26.52 -9.33
N ALA A 316 -0.89 27.46 -10.18
CA ALA A 316 -1.61 27.82 -11.39
C ALA A 316 -1.58 26.68 -12.43
N GLU A 317 -0.43 26.03 -12.61
CA GLU A 317 -0.30 24.86 -13.51
C GLU A 317 -1.16 23.67 -13.06
N LEU A 318 -1.18 23.36 -11.76
CA LEU A 318 -2.01 22.31 -11.18
C LEU A 318 -3.50 22.60 -11.37
N ALA A 319 -3.91 23.85 -11.16
CA ALA A 319 -5.29 24.30 -11.40
C ALA A 319 -5.68 24.16 -12.87
N ALA A 320 -4.81 24.59 -13.80
CA ALA A 320 -5.03 24.45 -15.24
C ALA A 320 -5.09 22.97 -15.68
N ALA A 321 -4.28 22.10 -15.08
CA ALA A 321 -4.27 20.67 -15.35
C ALA A 321 -5.41 19.89 -14.65
N GLY A 322 -6.11 20.52 -13.69
CA GLY A 322 -7.18 19.90 -12.93
C GLY A 322 -6.70 18.71 -12.08
N ILE A 323 -5.53 18.83 -11.46
CA ILE A 323 -4.93 17.82 -10.57
C ILE A 323 -4.55 18.44 -9.22
N GLY A 324 -4.40 17.60 -8.19
CA GLY A 324 -3.89 18.05 -6.90
C GLY A 324 -2.37 18.10 -6.86
N TYR A 325 -1.82 18.76 -5.84
CA TYR A 325 -0.40 18.70 -5.52
C TYR A 325 -0.03 17.30 -5.05
N SER A 326 1.05 16.74 -5.59
CA SER A 326 1.50 15.38 -5.28
C SER A 326 2.71 15.40 -4.36
N GLN A 327 2.90 14.30 -3.64
CA GLN A 327 4.06 14.10 -2.80
C GLN A 327 5.39 14.23 -3.55
N GLY A 328 5.47 13.76 -4.81
CA GLY A 328 6.68 13.89 -5.63
C GLY A 328 7.02 15.35 -5.92
N MET A 329 6.01 16.16 -6.24
CA MET A 329 6.17 17.60 -6.44
C MET A 329 6.59 18.30 -5.14
N ALA A 330 6.03 17.89 -4.00
CA ALA A 330 6.45 18.37 -2.69
C ALA A 330 7.92 18.07 -2.37
N VAL A 331 8.40 16.88 -2.74
CA VAL A 331 9.82 16.53 -2.62
C VAL A 331 10.68 17.41 -3.53
N ALA A 332 10.23 17.67 -4.76
CA ALA A 332 10.98 18.49 -5.71
C ALA A 332 11.13 19.96 -5.25
N GLU A 333 10.10 20.55 -4.65
CA GLU A 333 10.14 21.94 -4.16
C GLU A 333 10.73 22.08 -2.74
N HIS A 334 10.49 21.11 -1.86
CA HIS A 334 10.76 21.25 -0.41
C HIS A 334 11.67 20.17 0.18
N GLY A 335 12.16 19.23 -0.64
CA GLY A 335 13.06 18.17 -0.19
C GLY A 335 12.44 17.27 0.88
N ARG A 336 13.15 17.06 1.99
CA ARG A 336 12.77 16.17 3.11
C ARG A 336 11.76 16.82 4.06
N PHE A 337 10.68 17.38 3.51
CA PHE A 337 9.71 18.21 4.23
C PHE A 337 9.14 17.59 5.52
N ALA A 338 9.02 16.26 5.61
CA ALA A 338 8.47 15.60 6.79
C ALA A 338 9.42 15.60 8.00
N GLU A 339 10.70 15.95 7.81
CA GLU A 339 11.67 16.15 8.90
C GLU A 339 11.62 17.54 9.50
N GLU A 340 11.28 18.52 8.67
CA GLU A 340 11.27 19.93 9.04
C GLU A 340 9.90 20.35 9.59
N ALA A 341 8.84 19.77 9.05
CA ALA A 341 7.47 20.04 9.47
C ALA A 341 6.78 18.79 10.04
N ASP A 342 5.84 19.04 10.95
CA ASP A 342 4.99 18.00 11.53
C ASP A 342 3.61 18.61 11.80
N PRO A 343 2.59 18.27 11.00
CA PRO A 343 1.26 18.88 11.06
C PRO A 343 0.49 18.52 12.34
N PHE A 344 1.06 17.67 13.21
CA PHE A 344 0.44 17.19 14.44
C PHE A 344 1.07 17.75 15.72
N ARG A 345 1.99 18.71 15.60
CA ARG A 345 2.66 19.35 16.74
C ARG A 345 1.87 20.47 17.37
#